data_AF-W2H3Z5-F1
#
_entry.id   AF-W2H3Z5-F1
#
_cell.length_a   1.000
_cell.length_b   1.000
_cell.length_c   1.000
_cell.angle_alpha   90.00
_cell.angle_beta   90.00
_cell.angle_gamma   90.00
#
_symmetry.space_group_name_H-M   'P 1'
#
loop_
_entity.id
_entity.type
_entity.pdbx_description
1 polymer ?
#
loop_
_entity_poly.entity_id
_entity_poly.type
_entity_poly.pdbx_seq_one_letter_code
_entity_poly.pdbx_strand_id
1 'polypeptide(L)'
;MSEVTESHTTTTTTTAGEQTETVVTTTTTTTTTTTTEEMTSALADAMDKFSFIPEFGGQGISYWTELQRLYAASETSSARAFIDTAAQALLDESSSDEAKVSVAFEAVIDVHSWLQSLEVGDAPAGLALDRVFFSMPLLTLTQCANYLNFLETAGVSHETVAKNSATAVGHSQGVVSAVIFSAAKTAQEFVEIGVSVLRYMFWQGLRAQEAYQHLLTQYKQDGKNIEGAGPMLAVRGLKKEHVLKSIEVAKRRTKSPDLHLSLINASDMMNVTGFPATLTLLKQALEGLFAKPDADQTRIPHSQRKPTGSLSFLPLSAPFHTPLLSEAKP
;
A
#
# COMPACT_ATOMS: atom_id res chain seq x y z
N MET A 1 39.88 -5.86 -9.24
CA MET A 1 40.77 -5.72 -10.40
C MET A 1 41.03 -7.10 -10.94
N SER A 2 40.46 -7.44 -12.09
CA SER A 2 40.69 -8.73 -12.74
C SER A 2 41.15 -8.41 -14.15
N GLU A 3 42.44 -8.61 -14.43
CA GLU A 3 42.98 -8.51 -15.79
C GLU A 3 42.67 -9.81 -16.53
N VAL A 4 41.98 -9.72 -17.66
CA VAL A 4 41.82 -10.83 -18.59
C VAL A 4 42.64 -10.51 -19.83
N THR A 5 43.64 -11.33 -20.11
CA THR A 5 44.50 -11.22 -21.27
C THR A 5 44.17 -12.35 -22.23
N GLU A 6 43.49 -12.05 -23.33
CA GLU A 6 43.28 -13.03 -24.41
C GLU A 6 44.31 -12.84 -25.52
N SER A 7 44.88 -13.95 -25.98
CA SER A 7 45.81 -14.01 -27.11
C SER A 7 45.30 -15.05 -28.11
N HIS A 8 45.16 -14.66 -29.38
CA HIS A 8 44.79 -15.57 -30.46
C HIS A 8 45.86 -15.55 -31.56
N THR A 9 46.38 -16.74 -31.87
CA THR A 9 47.36 -16.97 -32.94
C THR A 9 46.69 -17.75 -34.06
N THR A 10 46.72 -17.22 -35.29
CA THR A 10 46.35 -17.98 -36.49
C THR A 10 47.56 -18.02 -37.43
N THR A 11 48.02 -19.21 -37.77
CA THR A 11 49.12 -19.42 -38.72
C THR A 11 48.54 -19.95 -40.02
N THR A 12 48.80 -19.27 -41.13
CA THR A 12 48.43 -19.74 -42.47
C THR A 12 49.70 -19.89 -43.31
N THR A 13 49.94 -21.10 -43.80
CA THR A 13 51.07 -21.41 -44.70
C THR A 13 50.52 -21.68 -46.09
N THR A 14 50.98 -20.93 -47.09
CA THR A 14 50.70 -21.21 -48.51
C THR A 14 52.00 -21.51 -49.23
N THR A 15 52.01 -22.56 -50.05
CA THR A 15 53.20 -22.98 -50.81
C THR A 15 52.87 -23.01 -52.29
N ALA A 16 53.53 -22.16 -53.08
CA ALA A 16 53.60 -22.27 -54.53
C ALA A 16 54.92 -21.68 -55.03
N GLY A 17 55.83 -22.55 -55.52
CA GLY A 17 56.99 -22.18 -56.35
C GLY A 17 58.08 -21.29 -55.71
N GLU A 18 59.27 -21.87 -55.48
CA GLU A 18 60.61 -21.25 -55.26
C GLU A 18 60.79 -19.94 -54.46
N GLN A 19 59.82 -19.46 -53.69
CA GLN A 19 60.03 -18.35 -52.75
C GLN A 19 59.34 -18.59 -51.41
N THR A 20 60.11 -18.46 -50.31
CA THR A 20 59.64 -18.46 -48.94
C THR A 20 59.43 -17.01 -48.49
N GLU A 21 58.18 -16.59 -48.25
CA GLU A 21 57.89 -15.31 -47.58
C GLU A 21 57.69 -15.53 -46.07
N THR A 22 58.41 -14.76 -45.26
CA THR A 22 58.21 -14.70 -43.81
C THR A 22 57.45 -13.42 -43.48
N VAL A 23 56.16 -13.53 -43.14
CA VAL A 23 55.36 -12.39 -42.69
C VAL A 23 55.52 -12.23 -41.17
N VAL A 24 56.16 -11.13 -40.75
CA VAL A 24 56.22 -10.73 -39.34
C VAL A 24 54.97 -9.92 -39.02
N THR A 25 54.13 -10.40 -38.10
CA THR A 25 52.95 -9.65 -37.63
C THR A 25 53.24 -9.07 -36.25
N THR A 26 53.08 -7.75 -36.11
CA THR A 26 53.25 -7.02 -34.85
C THR A 26 52.02 -7.17 -33.96
N THR A 27 52.22 -7.61 -32.71
CA THR A 27 51.17 -7.66 -31.69
C THR A 27 50.95 -6.26 -31.10
N THR A 28 49.73 -5.74 -31.17
CA THR A 28 49.32 -4.53 -30.44
C THR A 28 48.46 -4.95 -29.26
N THR A 29 48.91 -4.65 -28.04
CA THR A 29 48.14 -4.87 -26.81
C THR A 29 47.34 -3.62 -26.50
N THR A 30 46.01 -3.71 -26.55
CA THR A 30 45.11 -2.62 -26.15
C THR A 30 44.60 -2.93 -24.74
N THR A 31 45.04 -2.16 -23.76
CA THR A 31 44.51 -2.23 -22.39
C THR A 31 43.29 -1.32 -22.31
N THR A 32 42.09 -1.90 -22.25
CA THR A 32 40.85 -1.14 -22.01
C THR A 32 40.64 -1.02 -20.50
N THR A 33 40.86 0.16 -19.94
CA THR A 33 40.50 0.49 -18.56
C THR A 33 39.03 0.90 -18.54
N THR A 34 38.14 0.00 -18.12
CA THR A 34 36.73 0.35 -17.88
C THR A 34 36.63 1.05 -16.53
N THR A 35 36.63 2.38 -16.54
CA THR A 35 36.12 3.17 -15.40
C THR A 35 34.61 3.08 -15.41
N THR A 36 34.04 2.29 -14.52
CA THR A 36 32.60 2.32 -14.23
C THR A 36 32.34 3.62 -13.47
N GLU A 37 31.94 4.68 -14.17
CA GLU A 37 31.26 5.80 -13.50
C GLU A 37 29.94 5.25 -12.95
N GLU A 38 29.79 5.25 -11.62
CA GLU A 38 28.50 4.96 -11.00
C GLU A 38 27.50 6.01 -11.51
N MET A 39 26.59 5.61 -12.40
CA MET A 39 25.51 6.48 -12.86
C MET A 39 24.58 6.75 -11.68
N THR A 40 24.70 7.92 -11.07
CA THR A 40 23.74 8.40 -10.07
C THR A 40 22.41 8.70 -10.75
N SER A 41 21.29 8.41 -10.06
CA SER A 41 19.98 8.72 -10.64
C SER A 41 19.82 10.24 -10.73
N ALA A 42 19.09 10.72 -11.74
CA ALA A 42 18.77 12.15 -11.86
C ALA A 42 18.04 12.70 -10.62
N LEU A 43 17.36 11.83 -9.87
CA LEU A 43 16.72 12.18 -8.60
C LEU A 43 17.75 12.36 -7.47
N ALA A 44 18.77 11.51 -7.39
CA ALA A 44 19.87 11.66 -6.44
C ALA A 44 20.59 13.01 -6.64
N ASP A 45 20.87 13.38 -7.89
CA ASP A 45 21.49 14.67 -8.26
C ASP A 45 20.59 15.89 -8.00
N ALA A 46 19.29 15.67 -7.80
CA ALA A 46 18.29 16.70 -7.57
C ALA A 46 17.81 16.76 -6.11
N MET A 47 18.29 15.88 -5.24
CA MET A 47 17.77 15.76 -3.87
C MET A 47 17.93 17.05 -3.06
N ASP A 48 19.05 17.76 -3.23
CA ASP A 48 19.30 19.05 -2.56
C ASP A 48 18.66 20.26 -3.26
N LYS A 49 17.97 20.05 -4.40
CA LYS A 49 17.35 21.13 -5.19
C LYS A 49 15.85 21.28 -4.93
N PHE A 50 15.22 20.28 -4.35
CA PHE A 50 13.77 20.25 -4.13
C PHE A 50 13.44 19.83 -2.70
N SER A 51 12.29 20.28 -2.22
CA SER A 51 11.70 19.77 -0.98
C SER A 51 10.73 18.66 -1.30
N PHE A 52 10.86 17.55 -0.59
CA PHE A 52 10.03 16.37 -0.76
C PHE A 52 8.92 16.31 0.29
N ILE A 53 7.80 15.71 -0.09
CA ILE A 53 6.69 15.40 0.82
C ILE A 53 6.31 13.94 0.54
N PRO A 54 6.87 12.97 1.30
CA PRO A 54 6.43 11.60 1.24
C PRO A 54 4.96 11.49 1.67
N GLU A 55 4.15 10.84 0.86
CA GLU A 55 2.74 10.58 1.14
C GLU A 55 2.48 9.07 1.20
N PHE A 56 1.82 8.64 2.27
CA PHE A 56 1.47 7.24 2.50
C PHE A 56 -0.06 7.08 2.48
N GLY A 57 -0.55 6.17 1.62
CA GLY A 57 -1.97 5.88 1.47
C GLY A 57 -2.60 5.19 2.68
N GLY A 58 -3.93 5.08 2.68
CA GLY A 58 -4.69 4.40 3.73
C GLY A 58 -5.26 3.05 3.30
N GLN A 59 -6.18 2.56 4.13
CA GLN A 59 -7.01 1.38 3.86
C GLN A 59 -7.87 1.52 2.60
N GLY A 60 -8.25 0.38 2.02
CA GLY A 60 -9.10 0.32 0.82
C GLY A 60 -8.34 0.45 -0.51
N ILE A 61 -7.02 0.28 -0.49
CA ILE A 61 -6.14 0.23 -1.68
C ILE A 61 -5.62 -1.21 -1.83
N SER A 62 -5.55 -1.70 -3.07
CA SER A 62 -4.93 -3.01 -3.35
C SER A 62 -3.42 -2.96 -3.10
N TYR A 63 -2.91 -3.86 -2.27
CA TYR A 63 -1.50 -3.89 -1.86
C TYR A 63 -0.81 -5.23 -2.17
N TRP A 64 -1.56 -6.33 -2.24
CA TRP A 64 -0.97 -7.68 -2.27
C TRP A 64 -0.10 -7.92 -3.50
N THR A 65 -0.61 -7.60 -4.70
CA THR A 65 0.16 -7.74 -5.93
C THR A 65 1.41 -6.87 -5.93
N GLU A 66 1.36 -5.71 -5.28
CA GLU A 66 2.53 -4.84 -5.17
C GLU A 66 3.58 -5.46 -4.24
N LEU A 67 3.17 -6.02 -3.11
CA LEU A 67 4.06 -6.76 -2.22
C LEU A 67 4.70 -7.96 -2.92
N GLN A 68 3.93 -8.72 -3.70
CA GLN A 68 4.45 -9.83 -4.51
C GLN A 68 5.51 -9.36 -5.53
N ARG A 69 5.25 -8.26 -6.23
CA ARG A 69 6.22 -7.69 -7.18
C ARG A 69 7.51 -7.24 -6.49
N LEU A 70 7.40 -6.57 -5.35
CA LEU A 70 8.58 -6.16 -4.56
C LEU A 70 9.40 -7.36 -4.12
N TYR A 71 8.73 -8.44 -3.67
CA TYR A 71 9.41 -9.67 -3.26
C TYR A 71 10.12 -10.38 -4.43
N ALA A 72 9.45 -10.44 -5.58
CA ALA A 72 9.95 -11.10 -6.78
C ALA A 72 11.03 -10.29 -7.53
N ALA A 73 11.13 -8.98 -7.30
CA ALA A 73 11.99 -8.08 -8.07
C ALA A 73 13.49 -8.42 -7.94
N SER A 74 13.98 -8.68 -6.73
CA SER A 74 15.39 -9.02 -6.50
C SER A 74 15.59 -9.73 -5.17
N GLU A 75 16.29 -10.88 -5.21
CA GLU A 75 16.64 -11.71 -4.04
C GLU A 75 17.55 -10.99 -3.04
N THR A 76 18.34 -10.02 -3.51
CA THR A 76 19.33 -9.30 -2.69
C THR A 76 18.90 -7.88 -2.35
N SER A 77 17.67 -7.49 -2.69
CA SER A 77 17.18 -6.14 -2.41
C SER A 77 16.92 -5.90 -0.93
N SER A 78 17.14 -4.67 -0.49
CA SER A 78 16.80 -4.19 0.84
C SER A 78 15.31 -4.34 1.16
N ALA A 79 14.45 -4.13 0.15
CA ALA A 79 13.01 -4.34 0.26
C ALA A 79 12.67 -5.80 0.57
N ARG A 80 13.28 -6.76 -0.13
CA ARG A 80 13.05 -8.19 0.14
C ARG A 80 13.56 -8.60 1.52
N ALA A 81 14.76 -8.18 1.91
CA ALA A 81 15.30 -8.46 3.25
C ALA A 81 14.40 -7.92 4.38
N PHE A 82 13.83 -6.72 4.18
CA PHE A 82 12.81 -6.18 5.08
C PHE A 82 11.54 -7.02 5.08
N ILE A 83 11.01 -7.40 3.90
CA ILE A 83 9.83 -8.26 3.79
C ILE A 83 10.04 -9.57 4.53
N ASP A 84 11.20 -10.21 4.38
CA ASP A 84 11.50 -11.48 5.05
C ASP A 84 11.47 -11.33 6.59
N THR A 85 12.07 -10.25 7.10
CA THR A 85 12.11 -9.96 8.55
C THR A 85 10.72 -9.65 9.10
N ALA A 86 9.97 -8.82 8.39
CA ALA A 86 8.60 -8.43 8.71
C ALA A 86 7.61 -9.61 8.64
N ALA A 87 7.77 -10.48 7.64
CA ALA A 87 6.98 -11.69 7.46
C ALA A 87 7.16 -12.65 8.64
N GLN A 88 8.41 -12.87 9.09
CA GLN A 88 8.67 -13.68 10.28
C GLN A 88 8.02 -13.05 11.52
N ALA A 89 8.14 -11.74 11.70
CA ALA A 89 7.52 -11.06 12.83
C ALA A 89 5.99 -11.22 12.85
N LEU A 90 5.33 -11.10 11.70
CA LEU A 90 3.89 -11.34 11.59
C LEU A 90 3.49 -12.79 11.84
N LEU A 91 4.30 -13.73 11.36
CA LEU A 91 4.09 -15.14 11.63
C LEU A 91 4.13 -15.43 13.13
N ASP A 92 5.08 -14.84 13.87
CA ASP A 92 5.18 -14.98 15.32
C ASP A 92 3.92 -14.45 16.02
N GLU A 93 3.50 -13.21 15.71
CA GLU A 93 2.33 -12.58 16.35
C GLU A 93 1.03 -13.34 16.05
N SER A 94 0.80 -13.68 14.78
CA SER A 94 -0.41 -14.38 14.35
C SER A 94 -0.44 -15.85 14.77
N SER A 95 0.71 -16.44 15.13
CA SER A 95 0.79 -17.79 15.68
C SER A 95 0.59 -17.86 17.19
N SER A 96 0.55 -16.71 17.88
CA SER A 96 0.36 -16.67 19.33
C SER A 96 -0.98 -17.27 19.77
N ASP A 97 -1.01 -17.88 20.95
CA ASP A 97 -2.25 -18.42 21.53
C ASP A 97 -3.27 -17.29 21.77
N GLU A 98 -2.80 -16.11 22.16
CA GLU A 98 -3.66 -14.93 22.37
C GLU A 98 -4.36 -14.49 21.07
N ALA A 99 -3.66 -14.51 19.93
CA ALA A 99 -4.28 -14.20 18.65
C ALA A 99 -5.34 -15.25 18.29
N LYS A 100 -5.01 -16.53 18.41
CA LYS A 100 -5.85 -17.67 18.01
C LYS A 100 -7.15 -17.80 18.79
N VAL A 101 -7.21 -17.31 20.02
CA VAL A 101 -8.44 -17.33 20.83
C VAL A 101 -9.39 -16.17 20.53
N SER A 102 -8.96 -15.16 19.78
CA SER A 102 -9.83 -14.03 19.42
C SER A 102 -10.93 -14.50 18.46
N VAL A 103 -12.15 -13.99 18.66
CA VAL A 103 -13.29 -14.23 17.76
C VAL A 103 -13.08 -13.64 16.36
N ALA A 104 -12.16 -12.69 16.24
CA ALA A 104 -11.77 -12.06 14.99
C ALA A 104 -10.60 -12.75 14.28
N PHE A 105 -10.04 -13.81 14.86
CA PHE A 105 -8.96 -14.57 14.24
C PHE A 105 -9.44 -15.28 12.98
N GLU A 106 -8.72 -15.09 11.86
CA GLU A 106 -9.09 -15.69 10.58
C GLU A 106 -8.10 -16.78 10.14
N ALA A 107 -6.80 -16.50 10.24
CA ALA A 107 -5.74 -17.43 9.86
C ALA A 107 -4.39 -17.02 10.47
N VAL A 108 -3.45 -17.96 10.55
CA VAL A 108 -2.04 -17.61 10.73
C VAL A 108 -1.56 -16.87 9.48
N ILE A 109 -0.84 -15.76 9.65
CA ILE A 109 -0.35 -14.91 8.56
C ILE A 109 1.07 -15.35 8.20
N ASP A 110 1.19 -16.39 7.39
CA ASP A 110 2.47 -16.90 6.88
C ASP A 110 2.79 -16.26 5.52
N VAL A 111 3.24 -15.00 5.56
CA VAL A 111 3.55 -14.21 4.37
C VAL A 111 4.67 -14.86 3.54
N HIS A 112 5.64 -15.49 4.19
CA HIS A 112 6.74 -16.21 3.53
C HIS A 112 6.20 -17.31 2.63
N SER A 113 5.40 -18.22 3.20
CA SER A 113 4.79 -19.31 2.46
C SER A 113 3.93 -18.79 1.32
N TRP A 114 3.13 -17.73 1.55
CA TRP A 114 2.28 -17.15 0.51
C TRP A 114 3.08 -16.53 -0.63
N LEU A 115 4.14 -15.77 -0.36
CA LEU A 115 4.96 -15.12 -1.38
C LEU A 115 5.81 -16.11 -2.18
N GLN A 116 6.20 -17.24 -1.59
CA GLN A 116 7.02 -18.26 -2.26
C GLN A 116 6.19 -19.29 -3.06
N SER A 117 4.96 -19.56 -2.63
CA SER A 117 4.12 -20.60 -3.24
C SER A 117 3.10 -20.09 -4.26
N LEU A 118 2.78 -18.79 -4.26
CA LEU A 118 1.78 -18.19 -5.15
C LEU A 118 2.43 -17.40 -6.29
N GLU A 119 1.83 -17.45 -7.47
CA GLU A 119 2.22 -16.57 -8.57
C GLU A 119 1.76 -15.12 -8.32
N VAL A 120 2.46 -14.16 -8.94
CA VAL A 120 2.10 -12.74 -8.84
C VAL A 120 0.69 -12.53 -9.40
N GLY A 121 -0.21 -12.02 -8.56
CA GLY A 121 -1.63 -11.84 -8.89
C GLY A 121 -2.54 -12.84 -8.18
N ASP A 122 -2.03 -13.99 -7.78
CA ASP A 122 -2.77 -14.95 -6.98
C ASP A 122 -2.82 -14.52 -5.51
N ALA A 123 -3.97 -14.76 -4.87
CA ALA A 123 -4.17 -14.52 -3.45
C ALA A 123 -4.33 -15.85 -2.70
N PRO A 124 -3.98 -15.93 -1.40
CA PRO A 124 -4.20 -17.12 -0.60
C PRO A 124 -5.67 -17.56 -0.64
N ALA A 125 -5.89 -18.84 -0.95
CA ALA A 125 -7.23 -19.37 -1.18
C ALA A 125 -8.14 -19.19 0.06
N GLY A 126 -9.35 -18.69 -0.16
CA GLY A 126 -10.35 -18.52 0.90
C GLY A 126 -10.12 -17.33 1.83
N LEU A 127 -9.06 -16.53 1.61
CA LEU A 127 -8.78 -15.34 2.41
C LEU A 127 -9.20 -14.07 1.67
N ALA A 128 -9.88 -13.18 2.40
CA ALA A 128 -10.23 -11.85 1.93
C ALA A 128 -9.19 -10.85 2.46
N LEU A 129 -8.14 -10.59 1.67
CA LEU A 129 -7.02 -9.75 2.09
C LEU A 129 -7.41 -8.28 2.35
N ASP A 130 -8.58 -7.83 1.92
CA ASP A 130 -9.12 -6.51 2.27
C ASP A 130 -9.65 -6.43 3.71
N ARG A 131 -9.83 -7.58 4.39
CA ARG A 131 -10.19 -7.59 5.81
C ARG A 131 -9.06 -7.04 6.66
N VAL A 132 -9.44 -6.22 7.63
CA VAL A 132 -8.54 -5.46 8.52
C VAL A 132 -7.54 -6.33 9.27
N PHE A 133 -7.89 -7.59 9.54
CA PHE A 133 -7.00 -8.59 10.13
C PHE A 133 -5.73 -8.80 9.28
N PHE A 134 -5.88 -8.83 7.96
CA PHE A 134 -4.77 -8.96 7.01
C PHE A 134 -4.26 -7.58 6.54
N SER A 135 -5.17 -6.67 6.18
CA SER A 135 -4.80 -5.43 5.49
C SER A 135 -4.06 -4.44 6.40
N MET A 136 -4.36 -4.36 7.70
CA MET A 136 -3.63 -3.44 8.60
C MET A 136 -2.13 -3.68 8.61
N PRO A 137 -1.64 -4.89 8.95
CA PRO A 137 -0.21 -5.14 8.89
C PRO A 137 0.32 -5.13 7.45
N LEU A 138 -0.32 -5.84 6.52
CA LEU A 138 0.27 -6.05 5.19
C LEU A 138 0.33 -4.78 4.33
N LEU A 139 -0.59 -3.83 4.49
CA LEU A 139 -0.51 -2.53 3.84
C LEU A 139 0.69 -1.72 4.36
N THR A 140 0.93 -1.72 5.69
CA THR A 140 2.08 -1.07 6.32
C THR A 140 3.40 -1.68 5.84
N LEU A 141 3.46 -3.00 5.77
CA LEU A 141 4.58 -3.76 5.19
C LEU A 141 4.84 -3.32 3.74
N THR A 142 3.80 -3.29 2.90
CA THR A 142 3.92 -2.92 1.48
C THR A 142 4.41 -1.49 1.30
N GLN A 143 3.95 -0.56 2.14
CA GLN A 143 4.38 0.85 2.11
C GLN A 143 5.86 1.01 2.49
N CYS A 144 6.28 0.34 3.55
CA CYS A 144 7.67 0.38 4.00
C CYS A 144 8.61 -0.30 2.98
N ALA A 145 8.20 -1.43 2.42
CA ALA A 145 8.96 -2.12 1.38
C ALA A 145 9.09 -1.28 0.10
N ASN A 146 8.02 -0.59 -0.32
CA ASN A 146 8.08 0.37 -1.43
C ASN A 146 9.09 1.49 -1.18
N TYR A 147 9.10 2.04 0.04
CA TYR A 147 10.04 3.09 0.40
C TYR A 147 11.50 2.61 0.36
N LEU A 148 11.79 1.41 0.89
CA LEU A 148 13.13 0.83 0.81
C LEU A 148 13.55 0.54 -0.64
N ASN A 149 12.64 0.00 -1.45
CA ASN A 149 12.88 -0.19 -2.88
C ASN A 149 13.14 1.16 -3.59
N PHE A 150 12.44 2.22 -3.21
CA PHE A 150 12.70 3.57 -3.71
C PHE A 150 14.10 4.05 -3.37
N LEU A 151 14.55 3.89 -2.12
CA LEU A 151 15.90 4.28 -1.71
C LEU A 151 16.97 3.59 -2.56
N GLU A 152 16.82 2.27 -2.74
CA GLU A 152 17.74 1.45 -3.52
C GLU A 152 17.73 1.83 -5.01
N THR A 153 16.55 1.91 -5.64
CA THR A 153 16.42 2.21 -7.06
C THR A 153 16.80 3.64 -7.43
N ALA A 154 16.57 4.60 -6.53
CA ALA A 154 17.00 5.98 -6.72
C ALA A 154 18.47 6.21 -6.34
N GLY A 155 19.13 5.26 -5.67
CA GLY A 155 20.50 5.42 -5.19
C GLY A 155 20.62 6.51 -4.13
N VAL A 156 19.64 6.63 -3.23
CA VAL A 156 19.59 7.66 -2.18
C VAL A 156 19.45 7.03 -0.81
N SER A 157 19.99 7.70 0.20
CA SER A 157 19.89 7.23 1.58
C SER A 157 18.64 7.77 2.27
N HIS A 158 18.15 7.06 3.29
CA HIS A 158 17.03 7.53 4.10
C HIS A 158 17.34 8.91 4.72
N GLU A 159 18.54 9.10 5.25
CA GLU A 159 19.05 10.35 5.82
C GLU A 159 18.89 11.51 4.84
N THR A 160 19.25 11.28 3.58
CA THR A 160 19.23 12.30 2.53
C THR A 160 17.79 12.68 2.19
N VAL A 161 16.90 11.70 2.06
CA VAL A 161 15.48 11.91 1.77
C VAL A 161 14.79 12.61 2.95
N ALA A 162 15.01 12.15 4.17
CA ALA A 162 14.45 12.72 5.39
C ALA A 162 14.91 14.17 5.60
N LYS A 163 16.21 14.46 5.42
CA LYS A 163 16.77 15.82 5.50
C LYS A 163 16.14 16.78 4.49
N ASN A 164 15.87 16.30 3.28
CA ASN A 164 15.27 17.10 2.20
C ASN A 164 13.72 17.04 2.18
N SER A 165 13.11 16.38 3.17
CA SER A 165 11.66 16.35 3.31
C SER A 165 11.18 17.43 4.27
N ALA A 166 10.22 18.25 3.84
CA ALA A 166 9.64 19.28 4.72
C ALA A 166 8.68 18.67 5.76
N THR A 167 8.01 17.58 5.36
CA THR A 167 7.07 16.82 6.18
C THR A 167 6.80 15.47 5.52
N ALA A 168 6.31 14.50 6.29
CA ALA A 168 5.71 13.28 5.77
C ALA A 168 4.23 13.25 6.14
N VAL A 169 3.38 12.90 5.19
CA VAL A 169 1.93 12.87 5.36
C VAL A 169 1.39 11.47 5.16
N GLY A 170 0.32 11.16 5.87
CA GLY A 170 -0.31 9.86 5.81
C GLY A 170 -1.82 9.99 5.80
N HIS A 171 -2.47 9.29 4.89
CA HIS A 171 -3.93 9.22 4.82
C HIS A 171 -4.44 8.10 5.72
N SER A 172 -5.28 8.42 6.70
CA SER A 172 -5.87 7.43 7.62
C SER A 172 -4.77 6.56 8.28
N GLN A 173 -4.63 5.31 7.84
CA GLN A 173 -3.61 4.40 8.34
C GLN A 173 -2.20 4.83 7.93
N GLY A 174 -2.03 5.47 6.77
CA GLY A 174 -0.72 5.86 6.25
C GLY A 174 0.05 6.81 7.19
N VAL A 175 -0.63 7.43 8.17
CA VAL A 175 0.04 8.19 9.25
C VAL A 175 1.07 7.32 9.95
N VAL A 176 0.82 6.03 10.08
CA VAL A 176 1.73 5.05 10.68
C VAL A 176 3.05 5.00 9.92
N SER A 177 3.02 4.85 8.59
CA SER A 177 4.24 4.86 7.77
C SER A 177 4.91 6.23 7.71
N ALA A 178 4.14 7.32 7.75
CA ALA A 178 4.70 8.67 7.88
C ALA A 178 5.47 8.85 9.21
N VAL A 179 4.98 8.24 10.30
CA VAL A 179 5.67 8.23 11.60
C VAL A 179 6.93 7.36 11.55
N ILE A 180 6.88 6.15 10.96
CA ILE A 180 8.06 5.31 10.77
C ILE A 180 9.14 6.08 9.99
N PHE A 181 8.75 6.70 8.88
CA PHE A 181 9.62 7.54 8.06
C PHE A 181 10.24 8.68 8.87
N SER A 182 9.44 9.38 9.69
CA SER A 182 9.92 10.56 10.43
C SER A 182 10.74 10.21 11.66
N ALA A 183 10.53 9.02 12.25
CA ALA A 183 11.20 8.59 13.47
C ALA A 183 12.57 7.96 13.21
N ALA A 184 12.73 7.31 12.06
CA ALA A 184 13.99 6.72 11.64
C ALA A 184 15.01 7.81 11.26
N LYS A 185 16.28 7.59 11.60
CA LYS A 185 17.39 8.43 11.12
C LYS A 185 18.17 7.75 10.02
N THR A 186 18.13 6.42 9.96
CA THR A 186 18.85 5.60 8.98
C THR A 186 17.90 4.57 8.36
N ALA A 187 18.31 3.97 7.23
CA ALA A 187 17.54 2.89 6.63
C ALA A 187 17.41 1.66 7.56
N GLN A 188 18.44 1.41 8.39
CA GLN A 188 18.41 0.33 9.38
C GLN A 188 17.40 0.62 10.50
N GLU A 189 17.39 1.83 11.05
CA GLU A 189 16.38 2.24 12.03
C GLU A 189 14.97 2.18 11.44
N PHE A 190 14.81 2.54 10.15
CA PHE A 190 13.53 2.44 9.45
C PHE A 190 13.03 0.99 9.41
N VAL A 191 13.91 0.02 9.13
CA VAL A 191 13.59 -1.41 9.18
C VAL A 191 13.16 -1.84 10.58
N GLU A 192 13.94 -1.48 11.61
CA GLU A 192 13.67 -1.87 13.00
C GLU A 192 12.35 -1.30 13.53
N ILE A 193 12.13 0.01 13.33
CA ILE A 193 10.88 0.68 13.71
C ILE A 193 9.72 0.11 12.88
N GLY A 194 9.93 -0.11 11.58
CA GLY A 194 8.93 -0.70 10.68
C GLY A 194 8.46 -2.07 11.15
N VAL A 195 9.36 -2.96 11.54
CA VAL A 195 9.02 -4.28 12.09
C VAL A 195 8.29 -4.18 13.43
N SER A 196 8.74 -3.30 14.34
CA SER A 196 8.08 -3.09 15.63
C SER A 196 6.65 -2.58 15.46
N VAL A 197 6.47 -1.58 14.59
CA VAL A 197 5.16 -1.02 14.28
C VAL A 197 4.28 -2.02 13.55
N LEU A 198 4.84 -2.86 12.67
CA LEU A 198 4.09 -3.91 11.98
C LEU A 198 3.44 -4.90 12.96
N ARG A 199 4.17 -5.31 14.01
CA ARG A 199 3.63 -6.16 15.10
C ARG A 199 2.44 -5.46 15.78
N TYR A 200 2.58 -4.17 16.08
CA TYR A 200 1.48 -3.37 16.62
C TYR A 200 0.29 -3.28 15.67
N MET A 201 0.53 -3.11 14.36
CA MET A 201 -0.52 -3.02 13.34
C MET A 201 -1.32 -4.31 13.18
N PHE A 202 -0.69 -5.48 13.38
CA PHE A 202 -1.39 -6.76 13.47
C PHE A 202 -2.41 -6.75 14.62
N TRP A 203 -1.96 -6.43 15.84
CA TRP A 203 -2.83 -6.38 17.02
C TRP A 203 -3.93 -5.33 16.88
N GLN A 204 -3.59 -4.15 16.37
CA GLN A 204 -4.58 -3.11 16.11
C GLN A 204 -5.66 -3.58 15.11
N GLY A 205 -5.27 -4.30 14.05
CA GLY A 205 -6.20 -4.89 13.09
C GLY A 205 -7.11 -5.93 13.74
N LEU A 206 -6.54 -6.89 14.47
CA LEU A 206 -7.29 -7.93 15.18
C LEU A 206 -8.29 -7.33 16.17
N ARG A 207 -7.86 -6.38 17.00
CA ARG A 207 -8.69 -5.74 18.03
C ARG A 207 -9.76 -4.82 17.44
N ALA A 208 -9.47 -4.15 16.33
CA ALA A 208 -10.48 -3.38 15.58
C ALA A 208 -11.56 -4.30 15.00
N GLN A 209 -11.17 -5.45 14.44
CA GLN A 209 -12.11 -6.44 13.92
C GLN A 209 -12.98 -7.05 15.03
N GLU A 210 -12.37 -7.37 16.16
CA GLU A 210 -13.03 -7.93 17.35
C GLU A 210 -14.06 -6.96 17.92
N ALA A 211 -13.66 -5.72 18.19
CA ALA A 211 -14.56 -4.67 18.69
C ALA A 211 -15.75 -4.46 17.75
N TYR A 212 -15.50 -4.49 16.44
CA TYR A 212 -16.57 -4.31 15.47
C TYR A 212 -17.53 -5.50 15.40
N GLN A 213 -17.03 -6.74 15.43
CA GLN A 213 -17.88 -7.94 15.50
C GLN A 213 -18.75 -7.96 16.76
N HIS A 214 -18.21 -7.52 17.89
CA HIS A 214 -18.98 -7.36 19.12
C HIS A 214 -20.13 -6.37 18.93
N LEU A 215 -19.86 -5.20 18.34
CA LEU A 215 -20.91 -4.22 18.04
C LEU A 215 -21.95 -4.73 17.05
N LEU A 216 -21.54 -5.43 15.99
CA LEU A 216 -22.50 -6.00 15.04
C LEU A 216 -23.47 -6.95 15.76
N THR A 217 -22.97 -7.82 16.64
CA THR A 217 -23.79 -8.71 17.47
C THR A 217 -24.69 -7.92 18.42
N GLN A 218 -24.13 -6.95 19.16
CA GLN A 218 -24.86 -6.13 20.13
C GLN A 218 -26.05 -5.40 19.48
N TYR A 219 -25.86 -4.89 18.26
CA TYR A 219 -26.88 -4.16 17.51
C TYR A 219 -27.70 -5.04 16.54
N LYS A 220 -27.59 -6.37 16.64
CA LYS A 220 -28.29 -7.35 15.79
C LYS A 220 -28.12 -7.06 14.30
N GLN A 221 -26.90 -6.72 13.92
CA GLN A 221 -26.44 -6.51 12.55
C GLN A 221 -25.63 -7.72 12.04
N ASP A 222 -25.27 -8.64 12.93
CA ASP A 222 -24.72 -9.94 12.58
C ASP A 222 -25.65 -10.71 11.62
N GLY A 223 -25.07 -11.33 10.61
CA GLY A 223 -25.81 -12.09 9.57
C GLY A 223 -26.57 -11.24 8.53
N LYS A 224 -26.64 -9.91 8.67
CA LYS A 224 -27.19 -9.02 7.63
C LYS A 224 -26.14 -8.76 6.55
N ASN A 225 -25.80 -9.81 5.81
CA ASN A 225 -24.88 -9.69 4.68
C ASN A 225 -25.60 -8.99 3.53
N ILE A 226 -25.28 -7.71 3.32
CA ILE A 226 -25.72 -6.96 2.15
C ILE A 226 -24.55 -7.01 1.16
N GLU A 227 -24.80 -7.62 0.02
CA GLU A 227 -23.79 -7.84 -1.01
C GLU A 227 -23.07 -6.52 -1.36
N GLY A 228 -21.73 -6.54 -1.27
CA GLY A 228 -20.88 -5.38 -1.56
C GLY A 228 -20.93 -4.23 -0.55
N ALA A 229 -21.65 -4.36 0.58
CA ALA A 229 -21.73 -3.30 1.58
C ALA A 229 -20.73 -3.50 2.72
N GLY A 230 -19.70 -2.65 2.75
CA GLY A 230 -18.75 -2.52 3.86
C GLY A 230 -19.18 -1.49 4.91
N PRO A 231 -18.38 -1.31 5.98
CA PRO A 231 -18.65 -0.36 7.05
C PRO A 231 -18.32 1.08 6.68
N MET A 232 -17.88 1.35 5.44
CA MET A 232 -17.51 2.69 4.98
C MET A 232 -17.98 2.94 3.55
N LEU A 233 -18.72 4.03 3.35
CA LEU A 233 -19.24 4.51 2.08
C LEU A 233 -18.46 5.75 1.63
N ALA A 234 -17.81 5.68 0.48
CA ALA A 234 -17.25 6.85 -0.18
C ALA A 234 -18.35 7.62 -0.93
N VAL A 235 -18.37 8.93 -0.74
CA VAL A 235 -19.31 9.88 -1.35
C VAL A 235 -18.53 10.89 -2.16
N ARG A 236 -18.78 10.96 -3.47
CA ARG A 236 -18.16 11.91 -4.40
C ARG A 236 -19.20 12.77 -5.09
N GLY A 237 -18.90 14.06 -5.28
CA GLY A 237 -19.74 15.01 -6.02
C GLY A 237 -20.87 15.67 -5.21
N LEU A 238 -20.89 15.51 -3.88
CA LEU A 238 -21.84 16.19 -2.99
C LEU A 238 -21.10 17.08 -2.00
N LYS A 239 -21.66 18.26 -1.72
CA LYS A 239 -21.14 19.13 -0.66
C LYS A 239 -21.43 18.53 0.72
N LYS A 240 -20.55 18.83 1.68
CA LYS A 240 -20.59 18.33 3.06
C LYS A 240 -21.95 18.52 3.74
N GLU A 241 -22.61 19.64 3.50
CA GLU A 241 -23.88 19.98 4.13
C GLU A 241 -25.00 19.02 3.72
N HIS A 242 -25.02 18.59 2.46
CA HIS A 242 -26.00 17.63 1.95
C HIS A 242 -25.79 16.24 2.56
N VAL A 243 -24.52 15.83 2.70
CA VAL A 243 -24.16 14.55 3.32
C VAL A 243 -24.52 14.54 4.81
N LEU A 244 -24.15 15.59 5.56
CA LEU A 244 -24.52 15.72 6.97
C LEU A 244 -26.04 15.72 7.19
N LYS A 245 -26.80 16.46 6.37
CA LYS A 245 -28.27 16.46 6.44
C LYS A 245 -28.83 15.05 6.21
N SER A 246 -28.26 14.30 5.28
CA SER A 246 -28.71 12.94 4.95
C SER A 246 -28.36 11.94 6.06
N ILE A 247 -27.20 12.09 6.70
CA ILE A 247 -26.82 11.34 7.91
C ILE A 247 -27.83 11.58 9.03
N GLU A 248 -28.18 12.85 9.31
CA GLU A 248 -29.14 13.19 10.36
C GLU A 248 -30.54 12.59 10.10
N VAL A 249 -31.00 12.63 8.85
CA VAL A 249 -32.26 12.00 8.46
C VAL A 249 -32.19 10.48 8.62
N ALA A 250 -31.10 9.85 8.19
CA ALA A 250 -30.90 8.41 8.33
C ALA A 250 -30.89 7.99 9.80
N LYS A 251 -30.13 8.66 10.66
CA LYS A 251 -30.09 8.42 12.12
C LYS A 251 -31.47 8.52 12.76
N ARG A 252 -32.26 9.55 12.43
CA ARG A 252 -33.62 9.71 12.96
C ARG A 252 -34.55 8.57 12.54
N ARG A 253 -34.42 8.08 11.30
CA ARG A 253 -35.24 6.99 10.76
C ARG A 253 -34.87 5.63 11.35
N THR A 254 -33.58 5.33 11.45
CA THR A 254 -33.10 4.03 11.93
C THR A 254 -32.99 3.95 13.45
N LYS A 255 -32.99 5.12 14.13
CA LYS A 255 -32.67 5.25 15.57
C LYS A 255 -31.32 4.64 15.93
N SER A 256 -30.42 4.52 14.94
CA SER A 256 -29.08 3.98 15.11
C SER A 256 -28.08 5.13 15.24
N PRO A 257 -27.16 5.09 16.22
CA PRO A 257 -26.17 6.14 16.43
C PRO A 257 -24.92 6.00 15.54
N ASP A 258 -24.83 4.93 14.74
CA ASP A 258 -23.63 4.41 14.06
C ASP A 258 -23.05 5.27 12.93
N LEU A 259 -23.84 6.13 12.28
CA LEU A 259 -23.35 6.89 11.14
C LEU A 259 -22.44 8.05 11.55
N HIS A 260 -21.25 8.13 10.99
CA HIS A 260 -20.31 9.22 11.22
C HIS A 260 -19.69 9.68 9.91
N LEU A 261 -19.60 11.00 9.70
CA LEU A 261 -18.74 11.57 8.68
C LEU A 261 -17.29 11.35 9.13
N SER A 262 -16.60 10.39 8.50
CA SER A 262 -15.33 9.85 8.99
C SER A 262 -14.12 10.50 8.35
N LEU A 263 -14.15 10.71 7.03
CA LEU A 263 -13.05 11.32 6.27
C LEU A 263 -13.58 12.43 5.39
N ILE A 264 -12.81 13.52 5.27
CA ILE A 264 -13.04 14.60 4.31
C ILE A 264 -11.79 14.68 3.44
N ASN A 265 -11.84 14.04 2.27
CA ASN A 265 -10.70 13.94 1.36
C ASN A 265 -10.61 15.16 0.43
N ALA A 266 -11.76 15.76 0.10
CA ALA A 266 -11.84 17.01 -0.66
C ALA A 266 -13.17 17.73 -0.35
N SER A 267 -13.40 18.89 -0.97
CA SER A 267 -14.62 19.69 -0.77
C SER A 267 -15.92 18.95 -1.11
N ASP A 268 -15.85 17.96 -2.01
CA ASP A 268 -16.94 17.13 -2.49
C ASP A 268 -16.62 15.62 -2.45
N MET A 269 -15.54 15.24 -1.77
CA MET A 269 -15.14 13.84 -1.57
C MET A 269 -15.00 13.55 -0.08
N MET A 270 -15.85 12.68 0.43
CA MET A 270 -15.88 12.34 1.85
C MET A 270 -16.32 10.90 2.07
N ASN A 271 -16.05 10.37 3.25
CA ASN A 271 -16.47 9.04 3.64
C ASN A 271 -17.44 9.12 4.80
N VAL A 272 -18.45 8.25 4.78
CA VAL A 272 -19.36 8.02 5.88
C VAL A 272 -19.18 6.59 6.36
N THR A 273 -18.95 6.42 7.65
CA THR A 273 -18.72 5.12 8.29
C THR A 273 -19.91 4.77 9.18
N GLY A 274 -20.25 3.49 9.27
CA GLY A 274 -21.32 2.96 10.12
C GLY A 274 -21.61 1.49 9.80
N PHE A 275 -22.75 0.98 10.23
CA PHE A 275 -23.18 -0.39 9.91
C PHE A 275 -23.60 -0.49 8.44
N PRO A 276 -23.29 -1.61 7.75
CA PRO A 276 -23.63 -1.81 6.34
C PRO A 276 -25.11 -1.58 6.01
N ALA A 277 -26.02 -2.01 6.90
CA ALA A 277 -27.46 -1.80 6.75
C ALA A 277 -27.84 -0.32 6.76
N THR A 278 -27.34 0.45 7.73
CA THR A 278 -27.61 1.88 7.82
C THR A 278 -26.99 2.65 6.65
N LEU A 279 -25.77 2.30 6.26
CA LEU A 279 -25.07 2.91 5.12
C LEU A 279 -25.78 2.62 3.79
N THR A 280 -26.38 1.44 3.62
CA THR A 280 -27.16 1.11 2.42
C THR A 280 -28.39 2.02 2.28
N LEU A 281 -29.09 2.28 3.39
CA LEU A 281 -30.20 3.24 3.41
C LEU A 281 -29.73 4.66 3.13
N LEU A 282 -28.58 5.06 3.68
CA LEU A 282 -27.97 6.36 3.39
C LEU A 282 -27.58 6.47 1.91
N LYS A 283 -26.97 5.44 1.33
CA LYS A 283 -26.59 5.38 -0.08
C LYS A 283 -27.81 5.64 -0.95
N GLN A 284 -28.91 4.91 -0.74
CA GLN A 284 -30.17 5.12 -1.48
C GLN A 284 -30.71 6.56 -1.35
N ALA A 285 -30.61 7.17 -0.16
CA ALA A 285 -31.04 8.55 0.03
C ALA A 285 -30.16 9.55 -0.73
N LEU A 286 -28.85 9.34 -0.73
CA LEU A 286 -27.88 10.18 -1.45
C LEU A 286 -28.00 10.01 -2.97
N GLU A 287 -28.30 8.81 -3.47
CA GLU A 287 -28.56 8.55 -4.90
C GLU A 287 -29.65 9.46 -5.46
N GLY A 288 -30.71 9.72 -4.67
CA GLY A 288 -31.79 10.62 -5.07
C GLY A 288 -31.37 12.09 -5.29
N LEU A 289 -30.22 12.50 -4.73
CA LEU A 289 -29.69 13.85 -4.89
C LEU A 289 -28.94 14.04 -6.22
N PHE A 290 -28.39 12.97 -6.79
CA PHE A 290 -27.65 13.04 -8.04
C PHE A 290 -28.57 13.18 -9.26
N ALA A 291 -28.00 13.72 -10.33
CA ALA A 291 -28.52 13.52 -11.67
C ALA A 291 -28.47 12.04 -12.03
N LYS A 292 -29.41 11.58 -12.86
CA LYS A 292 -29.28 10.24 -13.44
C LYS A 292 -28.03 10.18 -14.32
N PRO A 293 -27.32 9.03 -14.41
CA PRO A 293 -26.07 8.91 -15.17
C PRO A 293 -26.17 9.44 -16.62
N ASP A 294 -27.29 9.18 -17.29
CA ASP A 294 -27.49 9.55 -18.70
C ASP A 294 -28.27 10.87 -18.88
N ALA A 295 -28.44 11.65 -17.80
CA ALA A 295 -29.19 12.90 -17.87
C ALA A 295 -28.37 14.01 -18.55
N ASP A 296 -28.80 14.44 -19.74
CA ASP A 296 -28.29 15.65 -20.36
C ASP A 296 -28.82 16.90 -19.62
N GLN A 297 -27.92 17.59 -18.92
CA GLN A 297 -28.22 18.84 -18.20
C GLN A 297 -27.73 20.10 -18.94
N THR A 298 -27.25 19.99 -20.18
CA THR A 298 -26.67 21.12 -20.94
C THR A 298 -27.68 22.26 -21.14
N ARG A 299 -28.96 21.91 -21.32
CA ARG A 299 -30.08 22.86 -21.50
C ARG A 299 -30.73 23.31 -20.19
N ILE A 300 -30.25 22.84 -19.04
CA ILE A 300 -30.72 23.25 -17.71
C ILE A 300 -29.80 24.38 -17.20
N PRO A 301 -30.35 25.51 -16.71
CA PRO A 301 -29.54 26.57 -16.11
C PRO A 301 -28.65 26.04 -14.99
N HIS A 302 -27.40 26.51 -14.89
CA HIS A 302 -26.40 25.97 -13.94
C HIS A 302 -26.92 25.88 -12.50
N SER A 303 -27.64 26.88 -12.02
CA SER A 303 -28.21 26.92 -10.66
C SER A 303 -29.31 25.88 -10.38
N GLN A 304 -29.88 25.28 -11.43
CA GLN A 304 -30.93 24.26 -11.35
C GLN A 304 -30.43 22.85 -11.67
N ARG A 305 -29.15 22.71 -12.06
CA ARG A 305 -28.56 21.41 -12.34
C ARG A 305 -28.42 20.60 -11.05
N LYS A 306 -28.72 19.31 -11.13
CA LYS A 306 -28.40 18.36 -10.08
C LYS A 306 -26.90 18.03 -10.11
N PRO A 307 -26.28 17.77 -8.94
CA PRO A 307 -24.90 17.33 -8.88
C PRO A 307 -24.72 15.97 -9.59
N THR A 308 -23.52 15.74 -10.09
CA THR A 308 -23.06 14.45 -10.63
C THR A 308 -21.99 13.89 -9.70
N GLY A 309 -21.97 12.57 -9.52
CA GLY A 309 -21.02 11.95 -8.60
C GLY A 309 -21.21 10.45 -8.49
N SER A 310 -20.59 9.85 -7.47
CA SER A 310 -20.63 8.42 -7.25
C SER A 310 -20.66 8.08 -5.76
N LEU A 311 -21.22 6.90 -5.48
CA LEU A 311 -21.29 6.31 -4.14
C LEU A 311 -20.78 4.88 -4.23
N SER A 312 -19.74 4.55 -3.47
CA SER A 312 -19.13 3.22 -3.49
C SER A 312 -18.71 2.82 -2.09
N PHE A 313 -19.03 1.59 -1.69
CA PHE A 313 -18.46 1.02 -0.48
C PHE A 313 -16.97 0.76 -0.67
N LEU A 314 -16.18 0.98 0.39
CA LEU A 314 -14.75 0.69 0.36
C LEU A 314 -14.48 -0.77 0.79
N PRO A 315 -13.46 -1.42 0.20
CA PRO A 315 -13.06 -2.79 0.54
C PRO A 315 -12.23 -2.76 1.83
N LEU A 316 -12.93 -2.72 2.97
CA LEU A 316 -12.37 -2.80 4.31
C LEU A 316 -13.42 -3.36 5.28
N SER A 317 -13.01 -3.98 6.38
CA SER A 317 -13.93 -4.69 7.28
C SER A 317 -14.15 -4.04 8.64
N ALA A 318 -13.53 -2.89 8.94
CA ALA A 318 -13.68 -2.19 10.23
C ALA A 318 -14.11 -0.71 10.08
N PRO A 319 -14.92 -0.16 11.03
CA PRO A 319 -15.47 1.18 10.95
C PRO A 319 -14.49 2.26 11.45
N PHE A 320 -13.39 2.47 10.74
CA PHE A 320 -12.37 3.44 11.10
C PHE A 320 -12.89 4.89 11.21
N HIS A 321 -12.19 5.67 12.06
CA HIS A 321 -12.47 7.09 12.37
C HIS A 321 -13.86 7.31 12.95
N THR A 322 -14.30 6.39 13.81
CA THR A 322 -15.57 6.50 14.52
C THR A 322 -15.44 6.08 15.98
N PRO A 323 -16.35 6.57 16.85
CA PRO A 323 -16.48 6.05 18.21
C PRO A 323 -16.81 4.55 18.29
N LEU A 324 -17.19 3.89 17.18
CA LEU A 324 -17.46 2.44 17.17
C LEU A 324 -16.19 1.62 17.48
N LEU A 325 -15.00 2.20 17.33
CA LEU A 325 -13.74 1.53 17.71
C LEU A 325 -13.19 1.99 19.06
N SER A 326 -13.96 2.68 19.91
CA SER A 326 -13.45 3.18 21.20
C SER A 326 -13.00 2.08 22.17
N GLU A 327 -13.60 0.90 22.08
CA GLU A 327 -13.23 -0.27 22.90
C GLU A 327 -12.09 -1.09 22.27
N ALA A 328 -11.69 -0.81 21.03
CA ALA A 328 -10.57 -1.48 20.39
C ALA A 328 -9.26 -0.99 21.05
N LYS A 329 -8.65 -1.87 21.85
CA LYS A 329 -7.38 -1.62 22.52
C LYS A 329 -6.37 -2.65 22.00
N PRO A 330 -5.34 -2.21 21.26
CA PRO A 330 -4.24 -3.07 20.81
C PRO A 330 -3.54 -3.74 21.99
#